data_AF-A0A955HMR1-F1
#
_entry.id   AF-A0A955HMR1-F1
#
_cell.length_a   1.000
_cell.length_b   1.000
_cell.length_c   1.000
_cell.angle_alpha   90.00
_cell.angle_beta   90.00
_cell.angle_gamma   90.00
#
_symmetry.space_group_name_H-M   'P 1'
#
loop_
_entity.id
_entity.type
_entity.pdbx_description
1 polymer ?
#
loop_
_entity_poly.entity_id
_entity_poly.type
_entity_poly.pdbx_seq_one_letter_code
_entity_poly.pdbx_strand_id
1 'polypeptide(L)'
;MQKRKLLVTHHAPDLDAIGSVWLFKKFHTQKYGDAKIAFVNPGSRIEEYQVEELGVDLRDVTHVDTGLGEFDHHQKERASTDICATSLVHA
;
A
#
# COMPACT_ATOMS: atom_id res chain seq x y z
N MET A 1 -21.73 -6.51 6.10
CA MET A 1 -20.73 -5.50 6.51
C MET A 1 -19.74 -5.36 5.37
N GLN A 2 -19.42 -4.14 4.93
CA GLN A 2 -18.32 -3.95 3.97
C GLN A 2 -17.02 -4.42 4.63
N LYS A 3 -16.24 -5.25 3.92
CA LYS A 3 -14.93 -5.68 4.38
C LYS A 3 -14.00 -4.46 4.40
N ARG A 4 -13.33 -4.25 5.53
CA ARG A 4 -12.50 -3.07 5.76
C ARG A 4 -11.15 -3.26 5.05
N LYS A 5 -10.83 -2.41 4.07
CA LYS A 5 -9.52 -2.42 3.40
C LYS A 5 -8.45 -1.74 4.24
N LEU A 6 -7.20 -2.19 4.08
CA LEU A 6 -6.03 -1.59 4.69
C LEU A 6 -4.98 -1.28 3.60
N LEU A 7 -4.59 -0.02 3.50
CA LEU A 7 -3.44 0.42 2.73
C LEU A 7 -2.24 0.52 3.67
N VAL A 8 -1.12 -0.11 3.31
CA VAL A 8 0.10 -0.12 4.11
C VAL A 8 1.21 0.54 3.31
N THR A 9 1.89 1.52 3.90
CA THR A 9 3.06 2.17 3.29
C THR A 9 4.21 2.31 4.30
N HIS A 10 5.37 2.81 3.88
CA HIS A 10 6.52 2.91 4.76
C HIS A 10 6.43 4.09 5.74
N HIS A 11 7.11 3.99 6.89
CA HIS A 11 7.32 5.10 7.81
C HIS A 11 8.16 6.20 7.15
N ALA A 12 7.90 7.46 7.56
CA ALA A 12 8.41 8.65 6.88
C ALA A 12 8.07 8.62 5.38
N PRO A 13 6.77 8.53 5.03
CA PRO A 13 6.33 8.34 3.65
C PRO A 13 6.74 9.53 2.80
N ASP A 14 7.26 9.24 1.60
CA ASP A 14 7.56 10.27 0.63
C ASP A 14 6.35 10.58 -0.28
N LEU A 15 6.57 11.36 -1.34
CA LEU A 15 5.48 11.74 -2.26
C LEU A 15 4.97 10.55 -3.08
N ASP A 16 5.78 9.52 -3.32
CA ASP A 16 5.36 8.35 -4.08
C ASP A 16 4.43 7.48 -3.24
N ALA A 17 4.82 7.19 -2.00
CA ALA A 17 3.98 6.55 -1.00
C ALA A 17 2.63 7.29 -0.79
N ILE A 18 2.68 8.60 -0.55
CA ILE A 18 1.48 9.43 -0.31
C ILE A 18 0.61 9.50 -1.57
N GLY A 19 1.22 9.74 -2.73
CA GLY A 19 0.53 9.86 -4.01
C GLY A 19 -0.24 8.59 -4.36
N SER A 20 0.40 7.44 -4.16
CA SER A 20 -0.22 6.14 -4.39
C SER A 20 -1.42 5.88 -3.48
N VAL A 21 -1.29 6.15 -2.17
CA VAL A 21 -2.40 6.02 -1.21
C VAL A 21 -3.55 6.97 -1.58
N TRP A 22 -3.24 8.20 -1.97
CA TRP A 22 -4.23 9.18 -2.41
C TRP A 22 -4.99 8.71 -3.66
N LEU A 23 -4.30 8.17 -4.67
CA LEU A 23 -4.93 7.63 -5.87
C LEU A 23 -5.93 6.51 -5.56
N PHE A 24 -5.56 5.55 -4.69
CA PHE A 24 -6.49 4.51 -4.25
C PHE A 24 -7.74 5.09 -3.59
N LYS A 25 -7.57 5.99 -2.62
CA LYS A 25 -8.71 6.56 -1.89
C LYS A 25 -9.57 7.46 -2.80
N LYS A 26 -8.97 8.15 -3.77
CA LYS A 26 -9.66 9.12 -4.64
C LYS A 26 -10.36 8.47 -5.82
N PHE A 27 -9.69 7.56 -6.53
CA PHE A 27 -10.16 7.02 -7.81
C PHE A 27 -10.65 5.57 -7.72
N HIS A 28 -10.17 4.79 -6.74
CA HIS A 28 -10.69 3.45 -6.45
C HIS A 28 -11.66 3.44 -5.26
N THR A 29 -12.47 4.51 -5.13
CA THR A 29 -13.29 4.78 -3.93
C THR A 29 -14.26 3.66 -3.56
N GLN A 30 -14.74 2.87 -4.52
CA GLN A 30 -15.65 1.74 -4.26
C GLN A 30 -14.99 0.63 -3.43
N LYS A 31 -13.66 0.49 -3.55
CA LYS A 31 -12.87 -0.51 -2.84
C LYS A 31 -12.06 0.11 -1.70
N TYR A 32 -11.46 1.27 -1.90
CA TYR A 32 -10.48 1.86 -0.98
C TYR A 32 -10.88 3.22 -0.38
N GLY A 33 -12.07 3.76 -0.69
CA GLY A 33 -12.49 5.09 -0.21
C GLY A 33 -12.36 5.23 1.31
N ASP A 34 -12.86 4.23 2.04
CA ASP A 34 -12.81 4.17 3.51
C ASP A 34 -11.67 3.28 4.04
N ALA A 35 -10.68 2.94 3.19
CA ALA A 35 -9.54 2.14 3.63
C ALA A 35 -8.79 2.85 4.77
N LYS A 36 -8.42 2.07 5.81
CA LYS A 36 -7.49 2.53 6.83
C LYS A 36 -6.08 2.58 6.25
N ILE A 37 -5.20 3.36 6.90
CA ILE A 37 -3.79 3.46 6.55
C ILE A 37 -2.98 2.96 7.73
N ALA A 38 -1.99 2.11 7.46
CA ALA A 38 -0.99 1.67 8.43
C ALA A 38 0.42 1.87 7.86
N PHE A 39 1.41 1.83 8.74
CA PHE A 39 2.80 2.09 8.42
C PHE A 39 3.70 0.97 8.89
N VAL A 40 4.76 0.70 8.12
CA VAL A 40 5.80 -0.29 8.44
C VAL A 40 7.18 0.29 8.14
N ASN A 41 8.25 -0.35 8.62
CA ASN A 41 9.59 0.04 8.22
C ASN A 41 9.82 -0.24 6.72
N PRO A 42 10.64 0.56 6.02
CA PRO A 42 11.05 0.25 4.65
C PRO A 42 11.64 -1.16 4.54
N GLY A 43 11.33 -1.86 3.44
CA GLY A 43 11.66 -3.27 3.21
C GLY A 43 10.83 -4.27 4.00
N SER A 44 9.84 -3.84 4.78
CA SER A 44 9.02 -4.71 5.64
C SER A 44 7.59 -4.84 5.12
N ARG A 45 6.88 -5.86 5.62
CA ARG A 45 5.43 -6.02 5.44
C ARG A 45 4.77 -6.01 6.81
N ILE A 46 3.51 -5.56 6.87
CA ILE A 46 2.71 -5.71 8.08
C ILE A 46 2.57 -7.19 8.44
N GLU A 47 2.72 -7.51 9.72
CA GLU A 47 2.61 -8.87 10.24
C GLU A 47 1.14 -9.27 10.43
N GLU A 48 0.85 -10.57 10.38
CA GLU A 48 -0.53 -11.10 10.47
C GLU A 48 -1.24 -10.68 11.76
N TYR A 49 -0.57 -10.77 12.91
CA TYR A 49 -1.17 -10.38 14.19
C TYR A 49 -1.57 -8.90 14.23
N GLN A 50 -0.81 -8.01 13.57
CA GLN A 50 -1.14 -6.58 13.51
C GLN A 50 -2.38 -6.34 12.64
N VAL A 51 -2.56 -7.14 11.60
CA VAL A 51 -3.74 -7.08 10.72
C VAL A 51 -4.99 -7.56 11.46
N GLU A 52 -4.86 -8.63 12.24
CA GLU A 52 -5.92 -9.14 13.12
C GLU A 52 -6.34 -8.12 14.18
N GLU A 53 -5.38 -7.47 14.87
CA GLU A 53 -5.65 -6.41 15.85
C GLU A 53 -6.42 -5.22 15.24
N LEU A 54 -6.19 -4.93 13.95
CA LEU A 54 -6.91 -3.88 13.21
C LEU A 54 -8.32 -4.32 12.75
N GLY A 55 -8.67 -5.60 12.92
CA GLY A 55 -9.94 -6.19 12.51
C GLY A 55 -10.10 -6.23 11.00
N VAL A 56 -9.02 -6.56 10.28
CA VAL A 56 -8.96 -6.64 8.82
C VAL A 56 -8.56 -8.07 8.42
N ASP A 57 -9.06 -8.60 7.29
CA ASP A 57 -8.56 -9.87 6.75
C ASP A 57 -7.22 -9.63 6.03
N LEU A 58 -6.26 -10.56 6.10
CA LEU A 58 -5.00 -10.48 5.34
C LEU A 58 -5.19 -10.21 3.84
N ARG A 59 -6.23 -10.79 3.22
CA ARG A 59 -6.57 -10.57 1.80
C ARG A 59 -7.04 -9.15 1.46
N ASP A 60 -7.36 -8.36 2.49
CA ASP A 60 -7.85 -7.00 2.38
C ASP A 60 -6.74 -5.96 2.62
N VAL A 61 -5.49 -6.43 2.80
CA VAL A 61 -4.29 -5.62 2.90
C VAL A 61 -3.68 -5.38 1.52
N THR A 62 -3.26 -4.15 1.27
CA THR A 62 -2.51 -3.77 0.06
C THR A 62 -1.31 -2.95 0.48
N HIS A 63 -0.11 -3.46 0.19
CA HIS A 63 1.15 -2.76 0.44
C HIS A 63 1.54 -1.92 -0.76
N VAL A 64 1.99 -0.70 -0.48
CA VAL A 64 2.34 0.30 -1.46
C VAL A 64 3.61 0.99 -1.02
N ASP A 65 4.63 0.89 -1.85
CA ASP A 65 5.94 1.51 -1.62
C ASP A 65 6.62 1.11 -0.30
N THR A 66 6.34 -0.09 0.20
CA THR A 66 6.94 -0.58 1.45
C THR A 66 8.31 -1.20 1.26
N GLY A 67 8.74 -1.44 0.02
CA GLY A 67 9.86 -2.29 -0.38
C GLY A 67 9.39 -3.72 -0.67
N LEU A 68 9.42 -4.12 -1.95
CA LEU A 68 9.09 -5.46 -2.46
C LEU A 68 7.60 -5.88 -2.35
N GLY A 69 6.68 -4.92 -2.32
CA GLY A 69 5.22 -5.11 -2.37
C GLY A 69 4.63 -5.28 -3.79
N GLU A 70 3.30 -5.37 -3.90
CA GLU A 70 2.59 -5.44 -5.20
C GLU A 70 2.80 -4.14 -6.00
N PHE A 71 2.55 -3.00 -5.34
CA PHE A 71 2.72 -1.65 -5.86
C PHE A 71 4.04 -1.07 -5.35
N ASP A 72 5.12 -1.58 -5.92
CA ASP A 72 6.48 -1.26 -5.50
C ASP A 72 7.43 -1.38 -6.70
N HIS A 73 8.50 -0.59 -6.66
CA HIS A 73 9.50 -0.53 -7.72
C HIS A 73 10.91 -0.92 -7.26
N HIS A 74 11.09 -1.31 -5.99
CA HIS A 74 12.39 -1.63 -5.40
C HIS A 74 12.89 -3.05 -5.75
N GLN A 75 12.06 -3.90 -6.38
CA GLN A 75 12.50 -5.22 -6.86
C GLN A 75 13.59 -5.07 -7.93
N LYS A 76 14.55 -6.00 -7.98
CA LYS A 76 15.69 -5.91 -8.92
C LYS A 76 15.26 -5.77 -10.38
N GLU A 77 14.13 -6.38 -10.74
CA GLU A 77 13.58 -6.37 -12.10
C GLU A 77 12.95 -5.02 -12.47
N ARG A 78 12.61 -4.18 -11.48
CA ARG A 78 11.91 -2.90 -11.62
C ARG A 78 12.79 -1.69 -11.27
N ALA A 79 13.78 -1.88 -10.42
CA ALA A 79 14.60 -0.80 -9.85
C ALA A 79 15.39 0.01 -10.89
N SER A 80 15.62 -0.53 -12.09
CA SER A 80 16.30 0.15 -13.20
C SER A 80 15.36 0.75 -14.24
N THR A 81 14.06 0.82 -13.95
CA THR A 81 13.04 1.38 -14.84
C THR A 81 12.53 2.70 -14.28
N ASP A 82 12.11 3.64 -15.15
CA ASP A 82 11.57 4.95 -14.75
C ASP A 82 10.10 4.83 -14.29
N ILE A 83 9.85 3.99 -13.29
CA ILE A 83 8.53 3.77 -12.69
C ILE A 83 8.60 4.04 -11.18
N CYS A 84 7.46 4.44 -10.64
CA CYS A 84 7.24 4.66 -9.20
C CYS A 84 5.97 3.93 -8.75
N ALA A 85 5.77 3.73 -7.45
CA ALA A 85 4.56 3.10 -6.91
C ALA A 85 3.28 3.80 -7.38
N THR A 86 3.29 5.13 -7.49
CA THR A 86 2.16 5.94 -7.95
C THR A 86 1.79 5.58 -9.37
N SER A 87 2.79 5.39 -10.24
CA SER A 87 2.57 4.97 -11.64
C SER A 87 1.97 3.57 -11.74
N LEU A 88 2.33 2.67 -10.81
CA LEU A 88 1.80 1.31 -10.73
C LEU A 88 0.35 1.28 -10.23
N VAL A 89 -0.06 2.24 -9.40
CA VAL A 89 -1.45 2.38 -8.95
C VAL A 89 -2.34 3.06 -10.00
N HIS A 90 -1.78 3.99 -10.78
CA HIS A 90 -2.52 4.69 -11.83
C HIS A 90 -2.84 3.80 -13.05
N ALA A 91 -1.96 2.84 -13.37
CA ALA A 91 -2.05 1.99 -14.56
C ALA A 91 -3.25 1.03 -14.54
#